data_AF-A0A0F0FLW8-F1
#
_entry.id   AF-A0A0F0FLW8-F1
#
_cell.length_a   1.000
_cell.length_b   1.000
_cell.length_c   1.000
_cell.angle_alpha   90.00
_cell.angle_beta   90.00
_cell.angle_gamma   90.00
#
_symmetry.space_group_name_H-M   'P 1'
#
loop_
_entity.id
_entity.type
_entity.pdbx_description
1 polymer ?
#
loop_
_entity_poly.entity_id
_entity_poly.type
_entity_poly.pdbx_seq_one_letter_code
_entity_poly.pdbx_strand_id
1 'polypeptide(L)'
;MNCKPGDLAYIVRDPYPENLGRVVKVVGAPRWLNDGPAWFCQAAGGPLRVMNADQPWESLRDTEFDCYDSDLRPISGVPVEDEVCDEVTA
;
A
#
# COMPACT_ATOMS: atom_id res chain seq x y z
N MET A 1 -2.64 12.45 8.76
CA MET A 1 -2.30 11.20 8.07
C MET A 1 -3.43 10.86 7.12
N ASN A 2 -3.10 10.49 5.89
CA ASN A 2 -4.03 10.17 4.82
C ASN A 2 -4.61 8.76 5.00
N CYS A 3 -3.82 7.83 5.50
CA CYS A 3 -4.21 6.43 5.73
C CYS A 3 -4.28 6.10 7.22
N LYS A 4 -4.84 4.93 7.53
CA LYS A 4 -4.81 4.27 8.85
C LYS A 4 -4.72 2.75 8.71
N PRO A 5 -4.34 2.01 9.77
CA PRO A 5 -4.33 0.54 9.74
C PRO A 5 -5.69 -0.03 9.31
N GLY A 6 -5.64 -0.99 8.39
CA GLY A 6 -6.81 -1.60 7.75
C GLY A 6 -7.16 -1.01 6.37
N ASP A 7 -6.65 0.19 6.03
CA ASP A 7 -6.90 0.77 4.71
C ASP A 7 -6.18 -0.01 3.59
N LEU A 8 -6.80 -0.01 2.42
CA LEU A 8 -6.08 -0.18 1.16
C LEU A 8 -5.68 1.21 0.64
N ALA A 9 -4.49 1.31 0.09
CA ALA A 9 -3.96 2.53 -0.51
C ALA A 9 -3.22 2.20 -1.80
N TYR A 10 -3.05 3.17 -2.68
CA TYR A 10 -2.12 3.07 -3.80
C TYR A 10 -0.95 4.03 -3.64
N ILE A 11 0.21 3.63 -4.14
CA ILE A 11 1.45 4.41 -4.06
C ILE A 11 1.39 5.54 -5.09
N VAL A 12 1.52 6.79 -4.64
CA VAL A 12 1.51 8.00 -5.50
C VAL A 12 2.89 8.61 -5.70
N ARG A 13 3.87 8.22 -4.89
CA ARG A 13 5.28 8.63 -5.02
C ARG A 13 6.18 7.46 -4.64
N ASP A 14 7.20 7.21 -5.45
CA ASP A 14 8.18 6.15 -5.23
C ASP A 14 9.42 6.46 -6.11
N PRO A 15 10.66 6.18 -5.64
CA PRO A 15 11.85 6.25 -6.49
C PRO A 15 11.85 5.24 -7.66
N TYR A 16 11.04 4.18 -7.57
CA TYR A 16 10.86 3.15 -8.58
C TYR A 16 9.52 3.36 -9.31
N PRO A 17 9.51 3.85 -10.56
CA PRO A 17 8.29 4.15 -11.30
C PRO A 17 7.33 2.95 -11.44
N GLU A 18 7.84 1.72 -11.43
CA GLU A 18 7.05 0.48 -11.50
C GLU A 18 6.16 0.22 -10.26
N ASN A 19 6.43 0.91 -9.14
CA ASN A 19 5.62 0.81 -7.93
C ASN A 19 4.44 1.79 -7.93
N LEU A 20 4.47 2.83 -8.77
CA LEU A 20 3.40 3.83 -8.80
C LEU A 20 2.06 3.19 -9.19
N GLY A 21 1.02 3.50 -8.43
CA GLY A 21 -0.32 2.94 -8.58
C GLY A 21 -0.49 1.52 -8.02
N ARG A 22 0.58 0.88 -7.53
CA ARG A 22 0.45 -0.44 -6.88
C ARG A 22 -0.33 -0.31 -5.59
N VAL A 23 -1.22 -1.27 -5.36
CA VAL A 23 -2.05 -1.32 -4.16
C VAL A 23 -1.29 -1.96 -3.01
N VAL A 24 -1.43 -1.37 -1.83
CA VAL A 24 -0.86 -1.85 -0.58
C VAL A 24 -1.92 -1.86 0.50
N LYS A 25 -1.81 -2.79 1.44
CA LYS A 25 -2.57 -2.81 2.68
C LYS A 25 -1.76 -2.12 3.77
N VAL A 26 -2.38 -1.17 4.47
CA VAL A 26 -1.79 -0.53 5.64
C VAL A 26 -2.01 -1.44 6.84
N VAL A 27 -0.93 -1.97 7.40
CA VAL A 27 -0.99 -3.00 8.46
C VAL A 27 -0.87 -2.38 9.85
N GLY A 28 0.02 -1.40 10.02
CA GLY A 28 0.29 -0.84 11.35
C GLY A 28 1.40 0.20 11.35
N ALA A 29 1.89 0.52 12.54
CA ALA A 29 3.01 1.46 12.74
C ALA A 29 4.26 1.02 11.96
N PRO A 30 5.08 1.97 11.49
CA PRO A 30 6.29 1.68 10.72
C PRO A 30 7.30 0.91 11.58
N ARG A 31 8.10 0.06 10.94
CA ARG A 31 9.11 -0.80 11.60
C ARG A 31 10.54 -0.28 11.44
N TRP A 32 10.81 0.46 10.37
CA TRP A 32 12.14 0.89 9.92
C TRP A 32 12.25 2.40 9.73
N LEU A 33 11.18 3.07 9.25
CA LEU A 33 11.14 4.52 9.13
C LEU A 33 10.78 5.17 10.48
N ASN A 34 11.55 6.18 10.88
CA ASN A 34 11.39 6.86 12.18
C ASN A 34 11.51 8.39 12.13
N ASP A 35 11.64 8.96 10.93
CA ASP A 35 11.90 10.37 10.65
C ASP A 35 10.63 11.14 10.20
N GLY A 36 9.49 10.46 10.11
CA GLY A 36 8.21 11.10 9.78
C GLY A 36 7.00 10.17 9.84
N PRO A 37 5.80 10.68 9.49
CA PRO A 37 4.59 9.88 9.42
C PRO A 37 4.70 8.79 8.34
N ALA A 38 4.74 7.54 8.77
CA ALA A 38 4.88 6.37 7.91
C ALA A 38 4.02 5.21 8.42
N TRP A 39 3.90 4.19 7.58
CA TRP A 39 3.13 2.99 7.84
C TRP A 39 3.89 1.75 7.41
N PHE A 40 3.74 0.68 8.18
CA PHE A 40 4.10 -0.66 7.74
C PHE A 40 3.02 -1.20 6.80
N CYS A 41 3.43 -1.57 5.60
CA CYS A 41 2.56 -1.94 4.48
C CYS A 41 2.86 -3.34 3.96
N GLN A 42 1.83 -3.95 3.37
CA GLN A 42 1.93 -5.21 2.63
C GLN A 42 1.47 -5.01 1.18
N ALA A 43 2.23 -5.49 0.21
CA ALA A 43 1.86 -5.40 -1.20
C ALA A 43 0.64 -6.29 -1.54
N ALA A 44 -0.33 -5.73 -2.24
CA ALA A 44 -1.43 -6.50 -2.83
C ALA A 44 -1.08 -6.88 -4.29
N GLY A 45 -1.10 -8.18 -4.60
CA GLY A 45 -0.89 -8.68 -5.97
C GLY A 45 0.56 -9.03 -6.36
N GLY A 46 1.51 -8.96 -5.42
CA GLY A 46 2.88 -9.47 -5.60
C GLY A 46 3.97 -8.51 -5.12
N PRO A 47 5.24 -8.93 -5.15
CA PRO A 47 6.35 -8.12 -4.63
C PRO A 47 6.47 -6.75 -5.32
N LEU A 48 6.97 -5.77 -4.56
CA LEU A 48 7.43 -4.47 -5.05
C LEU A 48 8.94 -4.43 -5.06
N ARG A 49 9.49 -3.50 -5.86
CA ARG A 49 10.90 -3.16 -5.73
C ARG A 49 11.06 -2.24 -4.52
N VAL A 50 11.90 -2.61 -3.57
CA VAL A 50 12.11 -1.83 -2.34
C VAL A 50 13.59 -1.56 -2.15
N MET A 51 13.93 -0.49 -1.42
CA MET A 51 15.29 -0.24 -0.98
C MET A 51 15.63 -1.17 0.18
N ASN A 52 16.82 -1.76 0.18
CA ASN A 52 17.30 -2.52 1.33
C ASN A 52 17.65 -1.55 2.47
N ALA A 53 17.01 -1.70 3.63
CA ALA A 53 17.25 -0.85 4.79
C ALA A 53 18.68 -0.99 5.36
N ASP A 54 19.26 -2.21 5.31
CA ASP A 54 20.60 -2.49 5.81
C ASP A 54 21.69 -2.06 4.80
N GLN A 55 21.34 -2.04 3.51
CA GLN A 55 22.24 -1.71 2.40
C GLN A 55 21.54 -0.79 1.39
N PRO A 56 21.41 0.52 1.68
CA PRO A 56 20.57 1.45 0.89
C PRO A 56 20.93 1.58 -0.60
N TRP A 57 22.11 1.12 -1.00
CA TRP A 57 22.56 1.06 -2.39
C TRP A 57 21.99 -0.15 -3.16
N GLU A 58 21.33 -1.08 -2.49
CA GLU A 58 20.71 -2.26 -3.10
C GLU A 58 19.18 -2.14 -3.15
N SER A 59 18.60 -2.66 -4.24
CA SER A 59 17.16 -2.89 -4.33
C SER A 59 16.85 -4.37 -4.12
N LEU A 60 15.78 -4.66 -3.40
CA LEU A 60 15.22 -5.99 -3.23
C LEU A 60 13.82 -6.08 -3.84
N ARG A 61 13.29 -7.31 -3.91
CA ARG A 61 11.86 -7.54 -4.15
C ARG A 61 11.23 -8.07 -2.89
N ASP A 62 10.29 -7.32 -2.32
CA ASP A 62 9.63 -7.69 -1.07
C ASP A 62 8.13 -7.40 -1.13
N THR A 63 7.39 -8.09 -0.27
CA THR A 63 5.97 -7.88 -0.01
C THR A 63 5.72 -7.06 1.24
N GLU A 64 6.71 -6.89 2.12
CA GLU A 64 6.59 -6.12 3.37
C GLU A 64 7.59 -4.96 3.39
N PHE A 65 7.13 -3.75 3.70
CA PHE A 65 7.97 -2.54 3.70
C PHE A 65 7.28 -1.42 4.46
N ASP A 66 8.04 -0.41 4.83
CA ASP A 66 7.47 0.86 5.29
C ASP A 66 7.26 1.82 4.11
N CYS A 67 6.21 2.63 4.21
CA CYS A 67 5.90 3.68 3.24
C CYS A 67 5.46 4.94 3.98
N TYR A 68 5.94 6.11 3.55
CA TYR A 68 5.49 7.36 4.14
C TYR A 68 4.01 7.57 3.87
N ASP A 69 3.26 8.07 4.85
CA ASP A 69 1.84 8.39 4.70
C ASP A 69 1.60 9.40 3.57
N SER A 70 2.59 10.25 3.33
CA SER A 70 2.56 11.25 2.26
C SER A 70 2.63 10.64 0.86
N ASP A 71 3.16 9.44 0.71
CA ASP A 71 3.37 8.71 -0.55
C ASP A 71 2.22 7.74 -0.85
N LEU A 72 1.24 7.68 0.05
CA LEU A 72 0.05 6.85 -0.07
C LEU A 72 -1.19 7.71 -0.31
N ARG A 73 -2.08 7.20 -1.15
CA ARG A 73 -3.44 7.70 -1.28
C ARG A 73 -4.41 6.58 -0.88
N PRO A 74 -5.26 6.79 0.14
CA PRO A 74 -6.22 5.77 0.54
C PRO A 74 -7.19 5.51 -0.60
N ILE A 75 -7.50 4.23 -0.82
CA ILE A 75 -8.65 3.79 -1.58
C ILE A 75 -9.82 3.90 -0.60
N SER A 76 -10.31 5.13 -0.39
CA SER A 76 -11.46 5.38 0.47
C SER A 76 -12.62 4.56 -0.06
N GLY A 77 -13.25 3.76 0.80
CA GLY A 77 -14.35 2.85 0.47
C GLY A 77 -15.28 3.46 -0.57
N VAL A 78 -15.09 3.04 -1.82
CA VAL A 78 -16.18 3.05 -2.77
C VAL A 78 -17.27 2.25 -2.05
N PRO A 79 -18.48 2.79 -1.86
CA PRO A 79 -19.58 1.98 -1.38
C PRO A 79 -19.61 0.75 -2.29
N VAL A 80 -19.22 -0.40 -1.75
CA VAL A 80 -19.46 -1.65 -2.44
C VAL A 80 -20.95 -1.84 -2.23
N GLU A 81 -21.75 -1.34 -3.16
CA GLU A 81 -23.13 -1.79 -3.30
C GLU A 81 -23.04 -3.25 -3.76
N ASP A 82 -22.79 -4.15 -2.80
CA ASP A 82 -22.94 -5.59 -2.98
C ASP A 82 -24.44 -5.91 -3.06
N GLU A 83 -25.12 -5.50 -4.13
CA GLU A 83 -26.42 -6.07 -4.53
C GLU A 83 -26.55 -6.11 -6.06
N VAL A 84 -25.90 -7.11 -6.67
CA VAL A 84 -26.46 -7.71 -7.90
C VAL A 84 -27.31 -8.90 -7.45
N CYS A 85 -28.55 -8.61 -7.06
CA CYS A 85 -29.59 -9.64 -6.99
C CYS A 85 -29.99 -9.98 -8.43
N ASP A 86 -29.34 -10.98 -9.03
CA ASP A 86 -29.84 -11.60 -10.25
C ASP A 86 -31.14 -12.36 -9.92
N GLU A 87 -32.26 -11.65 -9.94
CA GLU A 87 -33.58 -12.28 -9.97
C GLU A 87 -33.79 -12.88 -11.37
N VAL A 88 -33.49 -14.16 -11.55
CA VAL A 88 -33.86 -14.90 -12.75
C VAL A 88 -35.31 -15.37 -12.60
N THR A 89 -36.25 -14.60 -13.13
CA THR A 89 -37.61 -15.10 -13.37
C THR A 89 -37.62 -16.00 -14.61
N ALA A 90 -37.95 -17.28 -14.42
CA ALA A 90 -38.48 -18.16 -15.45
C ALA A 90 -39.57 -19.06 -14.86
#